data_AF-A0A523S0C0-F1
#
_entry.id   AF-A0A523S0C0-F1
#
_cell.length_a   1.000
_cell.length_b   1.000
_cell.length_c   1.000
_cell.angle_alpha   90.00
_cell.angle_beta   90.00
_cell.angle_gamma   90.00
#
_symmetry.space_group_name_H-M   'P 1'
#
loop_
_entity.id
_entity.type
_entity.pdbx_description
1 polymer ?
#
loop_
_entity_poly.entity_id
_entity_poly.type
_entity_poly.pdbx_seq_one_letter_code
_entity_poly.pdbx_strand_id
1 'polypeptide(L)'
;LLTGSRMLINAATIKVDPGVSVIGASMKNLFGLLPEVDKSVYHNRIDDALVDLLQAFKPDLTVVDLTEIAIGQREEGRVAKVGGVVVGTDPVAVDTVCCDLVGIDAFKVPYIVKAYELGLGEALIDRIMVRGTKYQKQKILDSLKAQLPPRK
;
A
#
# COMPACT_ATOMS: atom_id res chain seq x y z
N LEU A 1 -25.20 3.28 17.35
CA LEU A 1 -24.89 2.72 16.02
C LEU A 1 -23.91 1.55 16.03
N LEU A 2 -23.42 1.08 17.21
CA LEU A 2 -22.25 0.21 17.24
C LEU A 2 -22.34 -1.11 18.08
N THR A 3 -23.41 -1.91 18.02
CA THR A 3 -23.48 -3.23 18.72
C THR A 3 -23.43 -4.42 17.74
N GLY A 4 -22.28 -5.10 17.63
CA GLY A 4 -22.08 -6.32 16.82
C GLY A 4 -20.60 -6.56 16.46
N SER A 5 -20.21 -7.81 16.16
CA SER A 5 -18.88 -8.13 15.62
C SER A 5 -18.66 -7.37 14.32
N ARG A 6 -17.65 -6.49 14.27
CA ARG A 6 -17.32 -5.69 13.09
C ARG A 6 -16.09 -6.25 12.42
N MET A 7 -16.13 -6.25 11.09
CA MET A 7 -14.95 -6.39 10.27
C MET A 7 -14.71 -5.06 9.53
N LEU A 8 -13.51 -4.52 9.64
CA LEU A 8 -13.02 -3.41 8.85
C LEU A 8 -12.30 -3.98 7.61
N ILE A 9 -12.91 -3.76 6.44
CA ILE A 9 -12.30 -4.13 5.15
C ILE A 9 -11.75 -2.86 4.51
N ASN A 10 -10.44 -2.86 4.26
CA ASN A 10 -9.74 -1.78 3.58
C ASN A 10 -9.64 -2.09 2.08
N ALA A 11 -10.27 -1.27 1.23
CA ALA A 11 -10.19 -1.38 -0.22
C ALA A 11 -9.34 -0.23 -0.77
N ALA A 12 -8.17 -0.55 -1.31
CA ALA A 12 -7.16 0.41 -1.73
C ALA A 12 -6.69 0.16 -3.18
N THR A 13 -5.89 1.06 -3.72
CA THR A 13 -5.12 0.88 -4.95
C THR A 13 -3.69 1.38 -4.72
N ILE A 14 -2.75 1.00 -5.60
CA ILE A 14 -1.38 1.49 -5.56
C ILE A 14 -1.29 2.87 -6.20
N LYS A 15 -0.60 3.79 -5.51
CA LYS A 15 -0.10 5.04 -6.06
C LYS A 15 1.41 5.13 -5.86
N VAL A 16 2.17 5.29 -6.94
CA VAL A 16 3.62 5.52 -6.88
C VAL A 16 3.88 7.01 -7.13
N ASP A 17 4.24 7.75 -6.09
CA ASP A 17 4.41 9.21 -6.15
C ASP A 17 5.66 9.67 -5.38
N PRO A 18 6.82 9.82 -6.06
CA PRO A 18 8.06 10.20 -5.42
C PRO A 18 8.02 11.56 -4.68
N GLY A 19 7.04 12.43 -4.95
CA GLY A 19 6.96 13.77 -4.37
C GLY A 19 6.26 13.87 -3.02
N VAL A 20 5.49 12.84 -2.62
CA VAL A 20 4.67 12.89 -1.39
C VAL A 20 4.87 11.65 -0.52
N SER A 21 4.85 10.47 -1.14
CA SER A 21 5.05 9.20 -0.46
C SER A 21 5.55 8.23 -1.50
N VAL A 22 6.75 7.67 -1.30
CA VAL A 22 7.43 6.76 -2.24
C VAL A 22 6.46 5.73 -2.83
N ILE A 23 5.51 5.25 -2.02
CA ILE A 23 4.32 4.50 -2.44
C ILE A 23 3.14 4.79 -1.50
N GLY A 24 1.91 4.69 -2.01
CA GLY A 24 0.68 4.59 -1.22
C GLY A 24 -0.11 3.34 -1.62
N ALA A 25 -0.54 2.56 -0.63
CA ALA A 25 -1.40 1.40 -0.81
C ALA A 25 -2.33 1.23 0.42
N SER A 26 -2.28 0.10 1.12
CA SER A 26 -3.10 -0.24 2.29
C SER A 26 -3.09 0.84 3.36
N MET A 27 -1.92 1.15 3.93
CA MET A 27 -1.83 2.06 5.08
C MET A 27 -2.21 3.49 4.65
N LYS A 28 -1.76 3.92 3.47
CA LYS A 28 -2.07 5.25 2.95
C LYS A 28 -3.58 5.44 2.72
N ASN A 29 -4.32 4.39 2.39
CA ASN A 29 -5.76 4.48 2.22
C ASN A 29 -6.50 4.86 3.52
N LEU A 30 -5.97 4.45 4.68
CA LEU A 30 -6.52 4.83 5.99
C LEU A 30 -6.48 6.35 6.24
N PHE A 31 -5.63 7.08 5.52
CA PHE A 31 -5.56 8.54 5.59
C PHE A 31 -6.88 9.23 5.21
N GLY A 32 -7.73 8.54 4.45
CA GLY A 32 -9.11 8.98 4.15
C GLY A 32 -10.03 9.03 5.37
N LEU A 33 -9.68 8.35 6.47
CA LEU A 33 -10.46 8.37 7.72
C LEU A 33 -10.33 9.68 8.49
N LEU A 34 -9.29 10.48 8.22
CA LEU A 34 -9.13 11.76 8.87
C LEU A 34 -10.27 12.72 8.42
N PRO A 35 -10.94 13.41 9.36
CA PRO A 35 -12.03 14.32 9.03
C PRO A 35 -11.53 15.61 8.37
N GLU A 36 -10.24 15.94 8.55
CA GLU A 36 -9.63 17.14 8.01
C GLU A 36 -9.72 17.17 6.49
N VAL A 37 -10.26 18.26 5.95
CA VAL A 37 -10.47 18.44 4.51
C VAL A 37 -9.15 18.81 3.85
N ASP A 38 -8.40 19.72 4.48
CA ASP A 38 -7.06 20.07 4.01
C ASP A 38 -6.02 19.08 4.52
N LYS A 39 -5.74 18.07 3.68
CA LYS A 39 -4.76 17.04 3.99
C LYS A 39 -3.31 17.54 4.02
N SER A 40 -3.03 18.74 3.51
CA SER A 40 -1.66 19.25 3.39
C SER A 40 -1.01 19.52 4.75
N VAL A 41 -1.82 19.77 5.78
CA VAL A 41 -1.36 20.01 7.16
C VAL A 41 -0.54 18.83 7.73
N TYR A 42 -0.72 17.63 7.19
CA TYR A 42 0.00 16.43 7.62
C TYR A 42 1.26 16.13 6.80
N HIS A 43 1.59 16.89 5.74
CA HIS A 43 2.72 16.55 4.84
C HIS A 43 4.03 16.27 5.59
N ASN A 44 4.37 17.09 6.59
CA ASN A 44 5.61 16.95 7.36
C ASN A 44 5.59 15.81 8.38
N ARG A 45 4.42 15.23 8.65
CA ARG A 45 4.21 14.20 9.69
C ARG A 45 3.35 13.04 9.16
N ILE A 46 3.40 12.84 7.85
CA ILE A 46 2.48 11.95 7.17
C ILE A 46 2.71 10.51 7.62
N ASP A 47 3.97 10.12 7.84
CA ASP A 47 4.33 8.79 8.29
C ASP A 47 3.83 8.50 9.71
N ASP A 48 3.97 9.47 10.62
CA ASP A 48 3.43 9.39 11.98
C ASP A 48 1.91 9.19 11.95
N ALA A 49 1.21 10.04 11.19
CA ALA A 49 -0.24 9.99 11.09
C ALA A 49 -0.74 8.65 10.54
N LEU A 50 -0.04 8.07 9.57
CA LEU A 50 -0.39 6.75 9.00
C LEU A 50 -0.23 5.62 10.01
N VAL A 51 0.84 5.66 10.80
CA VAL A 51 1.09 4.66 11.85
C VAL A 51 0.07 4.79 12.98
N ASP A 52 -0.29 6.02 13.38
CA ASP A 52 -1.34 6.27 14.37
C ASP A 52 -2.71 5.77 13.87
N LEU A 53 -3.04 6.03 12.61
CA LEU A 53 -4.26 5.52 11.97
C LEU A 53 -4.27 3.99 11.90
N LEU A 54 -3.15 3.36 11.56
CA LEU A 54 -3.05 1.91 11.54
C LEU A 54 -3.27 1.29 12.93
N GLN A 55 -2.75 1.92 13.99
CA GLN A 55 -2.98 1.46 15.37
C GLN A 55 -4.45 1.59 15.77
N ALA A 56 -5.10 2.70 15.41
CA ALA A 56 -6.50 2.97 15.78
C ALA A 56 -7.51 2.18 14.94
N PHE A 57 -7.21 1.96 13.66
CA PHE A 57 -8.12 1.41 12.66
C PHE A 57 -7.46 0.28 11.87
N LYS A 58 -6.84 -0.67 12.55
CA LYS A 58 -6.21 -1.84 11.92
C LYS A 58 -7.27 -2.64 11.13
N PRO A 59 -7.15 -2.75 9.80
CA PRO A 59 -8.10 -3.53 9.01
C PRO A 59 -8.00 -5.03 9.32
N ASP A 60 -9.14 -5.72 9.32
CA ASP A 60 -9.20 -7.19 9.41
C ASP A 60 -8.83 -7.84 8.07
N LEU A 61 -9.09 -7.13 6.97
CA LEU A 61 -8.75 -7.54 5.61
C LEU A 61 -8.43 -6.31 4.77
N THR A 62 -7.30 -6.34 4.07
CA THR A 62 -6.98 -5.39 3.01
C THR A 62 -7.09 -6.07 1.65
N VAL A 63 -7.76 -5.40 0.72
CA VAL A 63 -7.79 -5.70 -0.71
C VAL A 63 -7.18 -4.52 -1.46
N VAL A 64 -6.06 -4.74 -2.13
CA VAL A 64 -5.45 -3.76 -3.03
C VAL A 64 -5.79 -4.14 -4.46
N ASP A 65 -6.57 -3.31 -5.12
CA ASP A 65 -6.92 -3.44 -6.53
C ASP A 65 -5.74 -3.02 -7.40
N LEU A 66 -5.34 -3.91 -8.30
CA LEU A 66 -4.29 -3.67 -9.30
C LEU A 66 -4.86 -3.56 -10.72
N THR A 67 -6.18 -3.47 -10.90
CA THR A 67 -6.77 -3.32 -12.24
C THR A 67 -6.12 -2.17 -13.01
N GLU A 68 -6.08 -1.00 -12.38
CA GLU A 68 -5.25 0.14 -12.78
C GLU A 68 -4.57 0.72 -11.53
N ILE A 69 -3.32 1.14 -11.66
CA ILE A 69 -2.55 1.78 -10.58
C ILE A 69 -2.06 3.16 -11.04
N ALA A 70 -1.98 4.11 -10.11
CA ALA A 70 -1.47 5.45 -10.40
C ALA A 70 0.07 5.46 -10.37
N ILE A 71 0.69 6.01 -11.41
CA ILE A 71 2.14 6.08 -11.55
C ILE A 71 2.58 7.51 -11.90
N GLY A 72 3.68 7.97 -11.31
CA GLY A 72 4.17 9.32 -11.54
C GLY A 72 3.45 10.38 -10.71
N GLN A 73 3.70 11.65 -11.02
CA GLN A 73 3.11 12.75 -10.27
C GLN A 73 1.58 12.79 -10.46
N ARG A 74 0.85 13.21 -9.43
CA ARG A 74 -0.61 13.25 -9.43
C ARG A 74 -1.16 14.07 -10.61
N GLU A 75 -0.48 15.15 -10.94
CA GLU A 75 -0.83 16.12 -11.99
C GLU A 75 -0.72 15.52 -13.39
N GLU A 76 0.12 14.50 -13.57
CA GLU A 76 0.30 13.82 -14.86
C GLU A 76 -0.89 12.90 -15.20
N GLY A 77 -1.67 12.46 -14.19
CA GLY A 77 -2.81 11.57 -14.39
C GLY A 77 -2.46 10.22 -15.02
N ARG A 78 -1.20 9.79 -14.92
CA ARG A 78 -0.72 8.56 -15.55
C ARG A 78 -1.11 7.33 -14.76
N VAL A 79 -1.53 6.29 -15.49
CA VAL A 79 -1.94 5.01 -14.94
C VAL A 79 -1.24 3.86 -15.65
N ALA A 80 -0.99 2.77 -14.93
CA ALA A 80 -0.58 1.49 -15.48
C ALA A 80 -1.70 0.47 -15.32
N LYS A 81 -2.06 -0.23 -16.41
CA LYS A 81 -3.06 -1.29 -16.44
C LYS A 81 -2.41 -2.62 -16.12
N VAL A 82 -2.54 -3.10 -14.89
CA VAL A 82 -1.81 -4.29 -14.43
C VAL A 82 -2.70 -5.52 -14.47
N GLY A 83 -3.87 -5.43 -13.83
CA GLY A 83 -4.81 -6.52 -13.63
C GLY A 83 -4.44 -7.40 -12.45
N GLY A 84 -5.38 -7.61 -11.54
CA GLY A 84 -5.22 -8.50 -10.38
C GLY A 84 -5.54 -7.79 -9.07
N VAL A 85 -5.31 -8.51 -7.97
CA VAL A 85 -5.49 -7.99 -6.61
C VAL A 85 -4.41 -8.55 -5.68
N VAL A 86 -4.02 -7.77 -4.68
CA VAL A 86 -3.28 -8.27 -3.50
C VAL A 86 -4.25 -8.27 -2.32
N VAL A 87 -4.32 -9.39 -1.60
CA VAL A 87 -5.25 -9.54 -0.48
C VAL A 87 -4.50 -10.11 0.71
N GLY A 88 -4.70 -9.52 1.88
CA GLY A 88 -4.06 -9.99 3.11
C GLY A 88 -4.70 -9.39 4.37
N THR A 89 -4.44 -10.01 5.51
CA THR A 89 -4.93 -9.58 6.83
C THR A 89 -3.89 -8.78 7.61
N ASP A 90 -2.65 -8.72 7.11
CA ASP A 90 -1.59 -7.86 7.63
C ASP A 90 -1.37 -6.70 6.65
N PRO A 91 -1.80 -5.47 7.00
CA PRO A 91 -1.68 -4.31 6.11
C PRO A 91 -0.22 -3.89 5.85
N VAL A 92 0.72 -4.16 6.77
CA VAL A 92 2.15 -3.86 6.57
C VAL A 92 2.76 -4.86 5.59
N ALA A 93 2.40 -6.14 5.73
CA ALA A 93 2.83 -7.16 4.78
C ALA A 93 2.25 -6.93 3.37
N VAL A 94 0.99 -6.49 3.29
CA VAL A 94 0.36 -6.12 2.02
C VAL A 94 1.09 -4.96 1.34
N ASP A 95 1.42 -3.90 2.09
CA ASP A 95 2.19 -2.76 1.54
C ASP A 95 3.60 -3.17 1.12
N THR A 96 4.25 -4.06 1.89
CA THR A 96 5.57 -4.62 1.56
C THR A 96 5.54 -5.42 0.25
N VAL A 97 4.52 -6.25 0.04
CA VAL A 97 4.31 -6.97 -1.23
C VAL A 97 4.03 -5.99 -2.37
N CYS A 98 3.23 -4.94 -2.14
CA CYS A 98 2.99 -3.90 -3.12
C CYS A 98 4.27 -3.16 -3.52
N CYS A 99 5.15 -2.87 -2.56
CA CYS A 99 6.49 -2.30 -2.80
C CYS A 99 7.31 -3.21 -3.72
N ASP A 100 7.42 -4.50 -3.39
CA ASP A 100 8.18 -5.47 -4.18
C ASP A 100 7.67 -5.59 -5.63
N LEU A 101 6.33 -5.59 -5.81
CA LEU A 101 5.71 -5.63 -7.14
C LEU A 101 6.17 -4.47 -8.01
N VAL A 102 6.17 -3.24 -7.48
CA VAL A 102 6.57 -2.04 -8.24
C VAL A 102 8.07 -1.75 -8.18
N GLY A 103 8.87 -2.63 -7.56
CA GLY A 103 10.32 -2.50 -7.50
C GLY A 103 10.83 -1.44 -6.51
N ILE A 104 10.04 -1.16 -5.47
CA ILE A 104 10.42 -0.30 -4.35
C ILE A 104 10.87 -1.18 -3.18
N ASP A 105 11.98 -0.80 -2.55
CA ASP A 105 12.39 -1.41 -1.30
C ASP A 105 11.51 -0.87 -0.16
N ALA A 106 10.80 -1.76 0.54
CA ALA A 106 9.92 -1.41 1.65
C ALA A 106 10.68 -0.68 2.78
N PHE A 107 11.98 -0.96 2.97
CA PHE A 107 12.82 -0.27 3.96
C PHE A 107 13.20 1.16 3.56
N LYS A 108 12.85 1.61 2.35
CA LYS A 108 12.93 3.01 1.93
C LYS A 108 11.62 3.78 2.12
N VAL A 109 10.58 3.13 2.67
CA VAL A 109 9.26 3.73 2.92
C VAL A 109 9.08 3.96 4.42
N PRO A 110 9.21 5.21 4.92
CA PRO A 110 9.33 5.45 6.36
C PRO A 110 8.16 4.94 7.20
N TYR A 111 6.91 5.11 6.75
CA TYR A 111 5.75 4.59 7.48
C TYR A 111 5.69 3.06 7.57
N ILE A 112 6.24 2.32 6.58
CA ILE A 112 6.29 0.85 6.62
C ILE A 112 7.33 0.43 7.66
N VAL A 113 8.53 1.02 7.61
CA VAL A 113 9.61 0.75 8.57
C VAL A 113 9.13 1.02 9.99
N LYS A 114 8.52 2.18 10.22
CA LYS A 114 8.01 2.56 11.54
C LYS A 114 6.93 1.61 12.04
N ALA A 115 6.00 1.18 11.17
CA ALA A 115 4.97 0.21 11.56
C ALA A 115 5.56 -1.17 11.91
N TYR A 116 6.57 -1.62 11.18
CA TYR A 116 7.31 -2.85 11.46
C TYR A 116 8.07 -2.78 12.79
N GLU A 117 8.80 -1.69 13.04
CA GLU A 117 9.54 -1.47 14.29
C GLU A 117 8.63 -1.46 15.53
N LEU A 118 7.37 -1.00 15.37
CA LEU A 118 6.34 -1.04 16.41
C LEU A 118 5.62 -2.39 16.52
N GLY A 119 5.97 -3.38 15.70
CA GLY A 119 5.36 -4.71 15.71
C GLY A 119 3.92 -4.76 15.18
N LEU A 120 3.53 -3.79 14.33
CA LEU A 120 2.15 -3.71 13.81
C LEU A 120 1.89 -4.65 12.63
N GLY A 121 2.94 -5.19 12.02
CA GLY A 121 2.93 -6.17 10.94
C GLY A 121 4.33 -6.50 10.43
N GLU A 122 4.43 -7.29 9.37
CA GLU A 122 5.71 -7.77 8.81
C GLU A 122 6.16 -6.93 7.60
N ALA A 123 7.43 -6.53 7.56
CA ALA A 123 8.05 -5.78 6.45
C ALA A 123 9.22 -6.51 5.77
N LEU A 124 9.66 -7.65 6.32
CA LEU A 124 10.65 -8.51 5.70
C LEU A 124 9.99 -9.39 4.64
N ILE A 125 10.24 -9.10 3.37
CA ILE A 125 9.60 -9.78 2.22
C ILE A 125 9.78 -11.31 2.24
N ASP A 126 10.92 -11.80 2.73
CA ASP A 126 11.25 -13.22 2.86
C ASP A 126 10.47 -13.93 3.98
N ARG A 127 9.87 -13.18 4.90
CA ARG A 127 8.97 -13.69 5.95
C ARG A 127 7.50 -13.64 5.56
N ILE A 128 7.17 -13.05 4.41
CA ILE A 128 5.78 -12.94 3.93
C ILE A 128 5.44 -14.09 2.97
N MET A 129 4.50 -14.94 3.37
CA MET A 129 4.00 -16.03 2.53
C MET A 129 2.97 -15.52 1.51
N VAL A 130 3.41 -15.26 0.28
CA VAL A 130 2.49 -14.89 -0.82
C VAL A 130 1.91 -16.14 -1.49
N ARG A 131 0.61 -16.39 -1.28
CA ARG A 131 -0.15 -17.46 -1.94
C ARG A 131 -0.61 -17.04 -3.34
N GLY A 132 -0.57 -17.98 -4.29
CA GLY A 132 -0.90 -17.75 -5.71
C GLY A 132 -0.03 -18.61 -6.62
N THR A 133 -0.46 -18.83 -7.86
CA THR A 133 0.32 -19.61 -8.83
C THR A 133 1.52 -18.80 -9.35
N LYS A 134 2.61 -19.48 -9.72
CA LYS A 134 3.75 -18.83 -10.40
C LYS A 134 3.30 -18.07 -11.65
N TYR A 135 2.35 -18.65 -12.40
CA TYR A 135 1.75 -18.04 -13.57
C TYR A 135 1.05 -16.70 -13.27
N GLN A 136 0.22 -16.64 -12.22
CA GLN A 136 -0.45 -15.40 -11.82
C GLN A 136 0.56 -14.30 -11.42
N LYS A 137 1.57 -14.66 -10.63
CA LYS A 137 2.64 -13.72 -10.23
C LYS A 137 3.38 -13.20 -11.46
N GLN A 138 3.76 -14.08 -12.38
CA GLN A 138 4.46 -13.70 -13.59
C GLN A 138 3.63 -12.75 -14.47
N LYS A 139 2.33 -13.00 -14.64
CA LYS A 139 1.44 -12.14 -15.44
C LYS A 139 1.38 -10.71 -14.89
N ILE A 140 1.29 -10.54 -13.56
CA ILE A 140 1.30 -9.23 -12.92
C ILE A 140 2.64 -8.53 -13.17
N LEU A 141 3.76 -9.24 -12.97
CA LEU A 141 5.10 -8.68 -13.16
C LEU A 141 5.35 -8.28 -14.62
N ASP A 142 4.89 -9.06 -15.59
CA ASP A 142 5.04 -8.76 -17.01
C ASP A 142 4.25 -7.51 -17.40
N SER A 143 3.00 -7.39 -16.93
CA SER A 143 2.18 -6.18 -17.11
C SER A 143 2.85 -4.93 -16.53
N LEU A 144 3.45 -5.04 -15.34
CA LEU A 144 4.16 -3.94 -14.69
C LEU A 144 5.43 -3.54 -15.45
N LYS A 145 6.26 -4.51 -15.86
CA LYS A 145 7.50 -4.23 -16.62
C LYS A 145 7.26 -3.54 -17.96
N ALA A 146 6.12 -3.80 -18.59
CA ALA A 146 5.76 -3.14 -19.85
C ALA A 146 5.43 -1.64 -19.68
N GLN A 147 5.15 -1.19 -18.46
CA GLN A 147 4.56 0.14 -18.19
C GLN A 147 5.34 0.98 -17.18
N LEU A 148 6.13 0.34 -16.31
CA LEU A 148 7.03 1.01 -15.38
C LEU A 148 8.42 1.20 -16.02
N PRO A 149 9.14 2.28 -15.66
CA PRO A 149 10.53 2.43 -16.06
C PRO A 149 11.39 1.27 -15.54
N PRO A 150 12.49 0.90 -16.23
CA PRO A 150 13.36 -0.20 -15.81
C PRO A 150 13.91 0.03 -14.39
N ARG A 151 13.98 -1.05 -13.60
CA ARG A 151 14.58 -1.05 -12.25
C ARG A 151 16.03 -0.56 -12.36
N LYS A 152 16.39 0.47 -11.59
CA LYS A 152 17.78 0.93 -11.43
C LYS A 152 18.54 0.01 -10.50
#